data_AF-A0A7Y2KUR0-F1
#
_entry.id   AF-A0A7Y2KUR0-F1
#
_cell.length_a   1.000
_cell.length_b   1.000
_cell.length_c   1.000
_cell.angle_alpha   90.00
_cell.angle_beta   90.00
_cell.angle_gamma   90.00
#
_symmetry.space_group_name_H-M   'P 1'
#
loop_
_entity.id
_entity.type
_entity.pdbx_description
1 polymer ?
#
loop_
_entity_poly.entity_id
_entity_poly.type
_entity_poly.pdbx_seq_one_letter_code
_entity_poly.pdbx_strand_id
1 'polypeptide(L)'
;FSSLYHVQPPLRTRADRDGLREAVKSGVVQAISSHHQPHERDAKLAPFGATEPGMSSVELLLPLAMTLVEDGLLDLPTLLARLGAGPADALRLPAGRLAVGCAADLVLFDPAASTVAGEKWLSKGDNCPFLGHCLPSAVRYTLVDGRISYEG
;
A
#
# COMPACT_ATOMS: atom_id res chain seq x y z
N PHE A 1 17.85 -15.32 -6.51
CA PHE A 1 17.12 -14.29 -5.75
C PHE A 1 16.80 -13.15 -6.71
N SER A 2 15.55 -12.67 -6.73
CA SER A 2 15.18 -11.50 -7.56
C SER A 2 15.47 -10.21 -6.79
N SER A 3 16.18 -9.28 -7.41
CA SER A 3 16.51 -7.96 -6.84
C SER A 3 15.28 -7.10 -6.56
N LEU A 4 14.14 -7.38 -7.20
CA LEU A 4 12.86 -6.72 -6.92
C LEU A 4 12.36 -6.96 -5.49
N TYR A 5 12.84 -8.02 -4.82
CA TYR A 5 12.58 -8.30 -3.41
C TYR A 5 13.68 -7.79 -2.47
N HIS A 6 14.69 -7.09 -2.99
CA HIS A 6 15.70 -6.44 -2.14
C HIS A 6 15.11 -5.17 -1.54
N VAL A 7 14.80 -5.22 -0.24
CA VAL A 7 14.17 -4.14 0.54
C VAL A 7 14.82 -4.07 1.93
N GLN A 8 14.67 -2.92 2.58
CA GLN A 8 15.14 -2.69 3.94
C GLN A 8 13.99 -2.10 4.78
N PRO A 9 13.62 -2.74 5.92
CA PRO A 9 14.10 -4.02 6.43
C PRO A 9 13.77 -5.20 5.49
N PRO A 10 14.54 -6.31 5.51
CA PRO A 10 14.35 -7.44 4.59
C PRO A 10 13.08 -8.23 4.90
N LEU A 11 12.54 -8.93 3.90
CA LEU A 11 11.50 -9.93 4.11
C LEU A 11 12.05 -11.09 4.95
N ARG A 12 11.37 -11.37 6.07
CA ARG A 12 11.83 -12.36 7.06
C ARG A 12 11.02 -13.66 7.00
N THR A 13 11.05 -14.43 8.08
CA THR A 13 10.39 -15.73 8.14
C THR A 13 8.87 -15.59 8.15
N ARG A 14 8.16 -16.71 7.91
CA ARG A 14 6.71 -16.76 8.07
C ARG A 14 6.27 -16.40 9.50
N ALA A 15 7.03 -16.81 10.53
CA ALA A 15 6.72 -16.48 11.91
C ALA A 15 6.78 -14.97 12.18
N ASP A 16 7.78 -14.28 11.63
CA ASP A 16 7.88 -12.81 11.72
C ASP A 16 6.69 -12.13 11.03
N ARG A 17 6.32 -12.60 9.83
CA ARG A 17 5.16 -12.09 9.10
C ARG A 17 3.86 -12.29 9.88
N ASP A 18 3.65 -13.48 10.42
CA ASP A 18 2.43 -13.81 11.16
C ASP A 18 2.35 -13.01 12.47
N GLY A 19 3.48 -12.77 13.14
CA GLY A 19 3.56 -11.84 14.28
C GLY A 19 3.19 -10.40 13.92
N LEU A 20 3.66 -9.88 12.78
CA LEU A 20 3.26 -8.55 12.29
C LEU A 20 1.77 -8.49 11.93
N ARG A 21 1.23 -9.54 11.31
CA ARG A 21 -0.21 -9.64 11.00
C ARG A 21 -1.05 -9.58 12.28
N GLU A 22 -0.65 -10.30 13.33
CA GLU A 22 -1.34 -10.26 14.62
C GLU A 22 -1.20 -8.89 15.30
N ALA A 23 -0.04 -8.24 15.21
CA ALA A 23 0.15 -6.89 15.76
C ALA A 23 -0.76 -5.85 15.08
N VAL A 24 -0.96 -5.94 13.76
CA VAL A 24 -1.90 -5.09 13.02
C VAL A 24 -3.34 -5.38 13.42
N LYS A 25 -3.71 -6.66 13.52
CA LYS A 25 -5.05 -7.13 13.89
C LYS A 25 -5.44 -6.69 15.31
N SER A 26 -4.56 -6.91 16.28
CA SER A 26 -4.75 -6.51 17.68
C SER A 26 -4.71 -5.00 17.90
N GLY A 27 -4.22 -4.22 16.92
CA GLY A 27 -4.07 -2.77 17.03
C GLY A 27 -2.84 -2.31 17.80
N VAL A 28 -1.90 -3.21 18.10
CA VAL A 28 -0.54 -2.82 18.54
C VAL A 28 0.14 -2.00 17.44
N VAL A 29 0.00 -2.40 16.19
CA VAL A 29 0.38 -1.62 15.01
C VAL A 29 -0.88 -0.99 14.43
N GLN A 30 -0.95 0.34 14.49
CA GLN A 30 -2.16 1.08 14.09
C GLN A 30 -2.05 1.73 12.71
N ALA A 31 -0.88 1.71 12.09
CA ALA A 31 -0.62 2.36 10.81
C ALA A 31 0.08 1.39 9.84
N ILE A 32 -0.40 1.33 8.60
CA ILE A 32 0.23 0.64 7.49
C ILE A 32 0.71 1.69 6.49
N SER A 33 1.91 1.52 5.97
CA SER A 33 2.49 2.37 4.92
C SER A 33 3.09 1.50 3.82
N SER A 34 3.06 1.99 2.58
CA SER A 34 3.65 1.32 1.42
C SER A 34 5.18 1.30 1.44
N HIS A 35 5.79 2.23 2.20
CA HIS A 35 7.23 2.51 2.19
C HIS A 35 7.78 2.64 0.74
N HIS A 36 7.02 3.36 -0.09
CA HIS A 36 7.28 3.55 -1.50
C HIS A 36 8.68 4.12 -1.78
N GLN A 37 9.52 3.31 -2.43
CA GLN A 37 10.90 3.62 -2.79
C GLN A 37 11.16 3.24 -4.26
N PRO A 38 10.74 4.11 -5.20
CA PRO A 38 10.97 3.88 -6.62
C PRO A 38 12.46 4.03 -6.94
N HIS A 39 12.94 3.17 -7.84
CA HIS A 39 14.32 3.17 -8.33
C HIS A 39 14.35 3.11 -9.84
N GLU A 40 15.40 3.68 -10.43
CA GLU A 40 15.76 3.47 -11.82
C GLU A 40 16.14 2.00 -12.06
N ARG A 41 15.94 1.51 -13.29
CA ARG A 41 16.17 0.10 -13.63
C ARG A 41 17.58 -0.38 -13.28
N ASP A 42 18.60 0.42 -13.56
CA ASP A 42 20.00 0.09 -13.32
C ASP A 42 20.31 -0.24 -11.86
N ALA A 43 19.62 0.42 -10.91
CA ALA A 43 19.77 0.19 -9.48
C ALA A 43 19.35 -1.22 -9.06
N LYS A 44 18.59 -1.94 -9.91
CA LYS A 44 18.10 -3.30 -9.66
C LYS A 44 18.77 -4.37 -10.55
N LEU A 45 19.70 -4.01 -11.44
CA LEU A 45 20.33 -4.95 -12.39
C LEU A 45 21.52 -5.75 -11.81
N ALA A 46 22.12 -5.30 -10.72
CA ALA A 46 23.25 -5.98 -10.08
C ALA A 46 22.85 -7.30 -9.38
N PRO A 47 23.80 -8.16 -8.97
CA PRO A 47 23.51 -9.27 -8.08
C PRO A 47 22.80 -8.79 -6.80
N PHE A 48 21.85 -9.57 -6.29
CA PHE A 48 20.91 -9.17 -5.23
C PHE A 48 21.51 -8.28 -4.12
N GLY A 49 22.58 -8.73 -3.46
CA GLY A 49 23.19 -8.00 -2.33
C GLY A 49 23.94 -6.72 -2.70
N ALA A 50 24.13 -6.44 -4.00
CA ALA A 50 24.76 -5.24 -4.53
C ALA A 50 23.74 -4.29 -5.20
N THR A 51 22.44 -4.60 -5.18
CA THR A 51 21.39 -3.71 -5.69
C THR A 51 20.94 -2.71 -4.63
N GLU A 52 20.32 -1.60 -5.04
CA GLU A 52 19.71 -0.69 -4.07
C GLU A 52 18.43 -1.30 -3.46
N PRO A 53 18.26 -1.24 -2.11
CA PRO A 53 17.04 -1.71 -1.48
C PRO A 53 15.89 -0.75 -1.78
N GLY A 54 14.69 -1.30 -2.01
CA GLY A 54 13.48 -0.50 -2.22
C GLY A 54 12.53 -1.10 -3.25
N MET A 55 11.26 -0.75 -3.09
CA MET A 55 10.15 -1.21 -3.92
C MET A 55 9.21 -0.05 -4.28
N SER A 56 8.81 0.03 -5.55
CA SER A 56 7.72 0.89 -6.01
C SER A 56 6.37 0.22 -5.72
N SER A 57 5.46 0.88 -5.01
CA SER A 57 4.30 0.20 -4.41
C SER A 57 3.11 1.10 -4.06
N VAL A 58 3.23 2.44 -4.18
CA VAL A 58 2.18 3.36 -3.70
C VAL A 58 0.84 3.12 -4.38
N GLU A 59 0.85 2.79 -5.67
CA GLU A 59 -0.34 2.52 -6.48
C GLU A 59 -1.03 1.19 -6.12
N LEU A 60 -0.31 0.30 -5.44
CA LEU A 60 -0.79 -1.02 -5.04
C LEU A 60 -1.11 -1.10 -3.55
N LEU A 61 -0.97 -0.01 -2.79
CA LEU A 61 -1.15 -0.03 -1.33
C LEU A 61 -2.54 -0.56 -0.94
N LEU A 62 -3.62 0.04 -1.45
CA LEU A 62 -4.97 -0.41 -1.13
C LEU A 62 -5.26 -1.81 -1.68
N PRO A 63 -4.99 -2.15 -2.97
CA PRO A 63 -5.19 -3.50 -3.47
C PRO A 63 -4.45 -4.59 -2.69
N LEU A 64 -3.17 -4.37 -2.35
CA LEU A 64 -2.41 -5.33 -1.53
C LEU A 64 -2.97 -5.42 -0.11
N ALA A 65 -3.37 -4.30 0.48
CA ALA A 65 -3.92 -4.28 1.84
C ALA A 65 -5.29 -4.97 1.93
N MET A 66 -6.11 -4.93 0.87
CA MET A 66 -7.39 -5.63 0.77
C MET A 66 -7.25 -7.16 0.85
N THR A 67 -6.08 -7.72 0.52
CA THR A 67 -5.81 -9.16 0.75
C THR A 67 -5.93 -9.55 2.23
N LEU A 68 -5.71 -8.63 3.17
CA LEU A 68 -5.92 -8.88 4.60
C LEU A 68 -7.40 -9.05 4.96
N VAL A 69 -8.29 -8.43 4.18
CA VAL A 69 -9.74 -8.59 4.31
C VAL A 69 -10.19 -9.89 3.66
N GLU A 70 -9.69 -10.21 2.46
CA GLU A 70 -9.98 -11.48 1.79
C GLU A 70 -9.49 -12.71 2.59
N ASP A 71 -8.32 -12.59 3.23
CA ASP A 71 -7.78 -13.60 4.14
C ASP A 71 -8.61 -13.75 5.44
N GLY A 72 -9.57 -12.87 5.70
CA GLY A 72 -10.35 -12.83 6.95
C GLY A 72 -9.54 -12.36 8.17
N LEU A 73 -8.38 -11.72 7.97
CA LEU A 73 -7.55 -11.21 9.07
C LEU A 73 -8.15 -9.95 9.68
N LEU A 74 -8.64 -9.04 8.84
CA LEU A 74 -9.24 -7.76 9.22
C LEU A 74 -10.63 -7.62 8.60
N ASP A 75 -11.52 -6.89 9.26
CA ASP A 75 -12.69 -6.34 8.58
C ASP A 75 -12.32 -5.07 7.80
N LEU A 76 -13.18 -4.67 6.87
CA LEU A 76 -12.95 -3.50 6.02
C LEU A 76 -12.79 -2.19 6.83
N PRO A 77 -13.63 -1.88 7.84
CA PRO A 77 -13.45 -0.68 8.65
C PRO A 77 -12.09 -0.63 9.36
N THR A 78 -11.61 -1.76 9.91
CA THR A 78 -10.31 -1.84 10.55
C THR A 78 -9.19 -1.60 9.54
N LEU A 79 -9.24 -2.21 8.36
CA LEU A 79 -8.27 -1.98 7.30
C LEU A 79 -8.18 -0.49 6.93
N LEU A 80 -9.33 0.15 6.68
CA LEU A 80 -9.38 1.56 6.32
C LEU A 80 -8.85 2.46 7.45
N ALA A 81 -9.11 2.10 8.71
CA ALA A 81 -8.51 2.80 9.85
C ALA A 81 -6.98 2.66 9.86
N ARG A 82 -6.41 1.50 9.48
CA ARG A 82 -4.95 1.30 9.40
C ARG A 82 -4.28 2.06 8.25
N LEU A 83 -5.03 2.46 7.22
CA LEU A 83 -4.52 3.20 6.07
C LEU A 83 -4.82 4.72 6.12
N GLY A 84 -5.88 5.13 6.83
CA GLY A 84 -6.31 6.53 6.95
C GLY A 84 -6.02 7.13 8.32
N ALA A 85 -6.92 6.89 9.28
CA ALA A 85 -6.86 7.50 10.62
C ALA A 85 -5.58 7.14 11.40
N GLY A 86 -5.13 5.89 11.33
CA GLY A 86 -3.96 5.39 12.04
C GLY A 86 -2.67 6.14 11.69
N PRO A 87 -2.30 6.24 10.40
CA PRO A 87 -1.17 7.07 9.97
C PRO A 87 -1.35 8.56 10.33
N ALA A 88 -2.55 9.11 10.20
CA ALA A 88 -2.84 10.50 10.56
C ALA A 88 -2.62 10.75 12.07
N ASP A 89 -3.12 9.88 12.94
CA ASP A 89 -2.96 9.97 14.39
C ASP A 89 -1.47 9.80 14.79
N ALA A 90 -0.75 8.87 14.16
CA ALA A 90 0.69 8.65 14.40
C ALA A 90 1.54 9.89 14.07
N LEU A 91 1.13 10.64 13.03
CA LEU A 91 1.79 11.88 12.59
C LEU A 91 1.16 13.15 13.19
N ARG A 92 0.09 13.02 13.99
CA ARG A 92 -0.69 14.13 14.58
C ARG A 92 -1.23 15.11 13.54
N LEU A 93 -1.72 14.57 12.42
CA LEU A 93 -2.29 15.33 11.31
C LEU A 93 -3.82 15.46 11.46
N PRO A 94 -4.42 16.61 11.09
CA PRO A 94 -5.86 16.78 11.04
C PRO A 94 -6.45 16.13 9.76
N ALA A 95 -6.15 14.85 9.52
CA ALA A 95 -6.49 14.10 8.33
C ALA A 95 -7.05 12.70 8.66
N GLY A 96 -7.38 11.92 7.63
CA GLY A 96 -7.77 10.51 7.78
C GLY A 96 -9.16 10.29 8.38
N ARG A 97 -10.05 11.30 8.31
CA ARG A 97 -11.40 11.27 8.86
C ARG A 97 -12.41 11.82 7.85
N LEU A 98 -13.57 11.17 7.77
CA LEU A 98 -14.71 11.62 6.98
C LEU A 98 -15.73 12.27 7.91
N ALA A 99 -15.75 13.60 7.94
CA ALA A 99 -16.67 14.36 8.77
C ALA A 99 -17.05 15.69 8.09
N VAL A 100 -18.25 16.17 8.38
CA VAL A 100 -18.71 17.48 7.91
C VAL A 100 -17.77 18.57 8.44
N GLY A 101 -17.32 19.45 7.55
CA GLY A 101 -16.39 20.54 7.87
C GLY A 101 -14.90 20.17 7.74
N CYS A 102 -14.56 18.91 7.47
CA CYS A 102 -13.20 18.51 7.10
C CYS A 102 -12.93 18.71 5.60
N ALA A 103 -11.64 18.69 5.23
CA ALA A 103 -11.22 18.63 3.83
C ALA A 103 -11.84 17.44 3.11
N ALA A 104 -12.24 17.63 1.86
CA ALA A 104 -12.82 16.58 1.01
C ALA A 104 -11.71 15.70 0.37
N ASP A 105 -10.90 15.09 1.23
CA ASP A 105 -9.84 14.16 0.87
C ASP A 105 -10.40 12.73 0.87
N LEU A 106 -10.68 12.20 -0.32
CA LEU A 106 -11.46 10.98 -0.50
C LEU A 106 -10.79 10.02 -1.47
N VAL A 107 -10.94 8.73 -1.22
CA VAL A 107 -10.65 7.68 -2.19
C VAL A 107 -11.93 6.90 -2.43
N LEU A 108 -12.39 6.87 -3.68
CA LEU A 108 -13.46 5.99 -4.12
C LEU A 108 -12.82 4.75 -4.75
N PHE A 109 -13.20 3.59 -4.25
CA PHE A 109 -12.72 2.31 -4.77
C PHE A 109 -13.88 1.30 -4.85
N ASP A 110 -13.76 0.37 -5.78
CA ASP A 110 -14.67 -0.75 -5.94
C ASP A 110 -14.04 -1.99 -5.27
N PRO A 111 -14.59 -2.48 -4.15
CA PRO A 111 -14.04 -3.64 -3.45
C PRO A 111 -14.27 -4.97 -4.20
N ALA A 112 -15.20 -5.03 -5.16
CA ALA A 112 -15.50 -6.23 -5.94
C ALA A 112 -14.74 -6.29 -7.27
N ALA A 113 -14.12 -5.18 -7.69
CA ALA A 113 -13.24 -5.13 -8.85
C ALA A 113 -11.86 -5.75 -8.55
N SER A 114 -11.02 -5.79 -9.59
CA SER A 114 -9.61 -6.17 -9.48
C SER A 114 -8.72 -5.15 -10.17
N THR A 115 -7.48 -5.07 -9.72
CA THR A 115 -6.41 -4.25 -10.29
C THR A 115 -5.33 -5.18 -10.82
N VAL A 116 -5.01 -5.08 -12.11
CA VAL A 116 -3.79 -5.69 -12.64
C VAL A 116 -2.61 -4.75 -12.36
N ALA A 117 -1.70 -5.16 -11.49
CA ALA A 117 -0.57 -4.35 -11.09
C ALA A 117 0.29 -3.98 -12.32
N GLY A 118 0.50 -2.68 -12.53
CA GLY A 118 1.25 -2.17 -13.67
C GLY A 118 0.44 -1.86 -14.93
N GLU A 119 -0.86 -2.18 -14.98
CA GLU A 119 -1.72 -1.81 -16.12
C GLU A 119 -1.92 -0.29 -16.17
N LYS A 120 -2.17 0.32 -15.01
CA LYS A 120 -2.12 1.77 -14.80
C LYS A 120 -0.99 2.04 -13.81
N TRP A 121 0.09 2.65 -14.29
CA TRP A 121 1.31 2.89 -13.53
C TRP A 121 1.83 4.31 -13.76
N LEU A 122 1.79 5.13 -12.72
CA LEU A 122 2.20 6.54 -12.72
C LEU A 122 3.58 6.74 -12.09
N SER A 123 4.00 5.84 -11.21
CA SER A 123 5.32 5.87 -10.59
C SER A 123 6.41 5.77 -11.65
N LYS A 124 7.48 6.55 -11.47
CA LYS A 124 8.68 6.46 -12.33
C LYS A 124 9.43 5.14 -12.15
N GLY A 125 9.35 4.53 -10.98
CA GLY A 125 10.01 3.26 -10.68
C GLY A 125 9.09 2.07 -10.99
N ASP A 126 9.58 1.13 -11.76
CA ASP A 126 8.94 -0.16 -12.06
C ASP A 126 9.55 -1.32 -11.24
N ASN A 127 10.36 -1.00 -10.22
CA ASN A 127 10.97 -1.94 -9.29
C ASN A 127 9.93 -2.53 -8.31
N CYS A 128 8.94 -3.24 -8.84
CA CYS A 128 7.86 -3.87 -8.10
C CYS A 128 7.73 -5.35 -8.52
N PRO A 129 7.83 -6.31 -7.60
CA PRO A 129 7.71 -7.73 -7.93
C PRO A 129 6.27 -8.17 -8.21
N PHE A 130 5.28 -7.31 -7.96
CA PHE A 130 3.87 -7.61 -8.17
C PHE A 130 3.36 -7.26 -9.57
N LEU A 131 4.17 -6.63 -10.44
CA LEU A 131 3.73 -6.27 -11.79
C LEU A 131 3.20 -7.50 -12.54
N GLY A 132 2.04 -7.34 -13.17
CA GLY A 132 1.29 -8.40 -13.85
C GLY A 132 0.39 -9.24 -12.93
N HIS A 133 0.47 -9.09 -11.62
CA HIS A 133 -0.43 -9.80 -10.69
C HIS A 133 -1.82 -9.16 -10.69
N CYS A 134 -2.85 -10.00 -10.58
CA CYS A 134 -4.22 -9.55 -10.33
C CYS A 134 -4.45 -9.41 -8.82
N LEU A 135 -4.77 -8.21 -8.36
CA LEU A 135 -4.95 -7.86 -6.95
C LEU A 135 -6.41 -7.43 -6.70
N PRO A 136 -6.93 -7.63 -5.48
CA PRO A 136 -8.32 -7.28 -5.19
C PRO A 136 -8.53 -5.78 -5.14
N SER A 137 -9.78 -5.37 -5.36
CA SER A 137 -10.25 -3.99 -5.45
C SER A 137 -9.64 -3.17 -6.59
N ALA A 138 -10.31 -2.07 -6.93
CA ALA A 138 -9.77 -1.07 -7.85
C ALA A 138 -10.11 0.35 -7.37
N VAL A 139 -9.10 1.21 -7.27
CA VAL A 139 -9.29 2.65 -7.01
C VAL A 139 -9.86 3.28 -8.28
N ARG A 140 -10.98 3.99 -8.13
CA ARG A 140 -11.68 4.69 -9.23
C ARG A 140 -11.37 6.17 -9.23
N TYR A 141 -11.39 6.78 -8.04
CA TYR A 141 -11.14 8.21 -7.90
C TYR A 141 -10.30 8.49 -6.66
N THR A 142 -9.41 9.47 -6.76
CA THR A 142 -8.83 10.14 -5.60
C THR A 142 -9.14 11.62 -5.69
N LEU A 143 -9.61 12.19 -4.58
CA LEU A 143 -9.93 13.59 -4.43
C LEU A 143 -9.06 14.19 -3.34
N VAL A 144 -8.55 15.40 -3.59
CA VAL A 144 -7.82 16.22 -2.63
C VAL A 144 -8.51 17.58 -2.57
N ASP A 145 -8.95 18.00 -1.40
CA ASP A 145 -9.76 19.21 -1.20
C ASP A 145 -10.96 19.30 -2.19
N GLY A 146 -11.60 18.15 -2.44
CA GLY A 146 -12.76 18.05 -3.34
C GLY A 146 -12.42 18.12 -4.84
N ARG A 147 -11.14 18.19 -5.22
CA ARG A 147 -10.68 18.16 -6.61
C ARG A 147 -10.20 16.76 -6.97
N ILE A 148 -10.64 16.25 -8.11
CA ILE A 148 -10.17 14.96 -8.64
C ILE A 148 -8.68 15.09 -8.99
N SER A 149 -7.84 14.30 -8.31
CA SER A 149 -6.40 14.18 -8.59
C SER A 149 -6.06 12.90 -9.36
N TYR A 150 -6.95 11.90 -9.32
CA TYR A 150 -6.84 10.65 -10.06
C TYR A 150 -8.22 10.13 -10.49
N GLU A 151 -8.28 9.58 -11.70
CA GLU A 151 -9.42 8.86 -12.27
C GLU A 151 -8.92 7.58 -12.95
N GLY A 152 -9.55 6.44 -12.64
CA GLY A 152 -9.13 5.10 -13.04
C GLY A 152 -10.26 4.13 -13.34
#